data_AF-A0A8H3ELG8-F1
#
_entry.id   AF-A0A8H3ELG8-F1
#
_cell.length_a   1.000
_cell.length_b   1.000
_cell.length_c   1.000
_cell.angle_alpha   90.00
_cell.angle_beta   90.00
_cell.angle_gamma   90.00
#
_symmetry.space_group_name_H-M   'P 1'
#
loop_
_entity.id
_entity.type
_entity.pdbx_description
1 polymer ?
#
loop_
_entity_poly.entity_id
_entity_poly.type
_entity_poly.pdbx_seq_one_letter_code
_entity_poly.pdbx_strand_id
1 'polypeptide(L)'
;MTLNTSSVRPLACLKSISRTTRVTNTQHRFASAGQLRYRAPPPEPSRKNPWAQVPPRRTFNIVFYISKAKLQPLAKHRIKITPPPPSIRATCPEPLKTFNTSQLSLLDPSGTRTRLFSSDYPDRACLGDVLLVRFKNGDPFFGIYMARRRQGPDTAILLRNTVMRTGTEMWVKIYNPTVVGIEIVQRAERRARRSRLYYLRKPEHDRGDLSGVLNMYLKTRRTLGARKKDNKEKIETQKAAAKAKTLVEDLETKPGNQQAKPGANAPGQ
;
A
#
# COMPACT_ATOMS: atom_id res chain seq x y z
N MET A 1 15.96 23.00 43.41
CA MET A 1 16.95 23.71 42.57
C MET A 1 18.12 22.73 42.41
N THR A 2 18.54 22.22 41.25
CA THR A 2 18.42 22.61 39.85
C THR A 2 18.46 21.35 38.96
N LEU A 3 17.78 21.44 37.82
CA LEU A 3 17.74 20.46 36.73
C LEU A 3 19.12 20.37 36.06
N ASN A 4 19.54 19.17 35.61
CA ASN A 4 20.63 19.04 34.65
C ASN A 4 20.09 18.61 33.29
N THR A 5 20.30 19.49 32.31
CA THR A 5 19.79 19.45 30.95
C THR A 5 20.65 18.60 30.02
N SER A 6 20.01 18.21 28.93
CA SER A 6 20.46 17.40 27.80
C SER A 6 21.65 17.98 27.01
N SER A 7 22.31 17.10 26.24
CA SER A 7 22.29 17.12 24.76
C SER A 7 23.64 16.87 24.04
N VAL A 8 23.52 16.11 22.94
CA VAL A 8 24.36 16.01 21.74
C VAL A 8 25.74 15.31 21.82
N ARG A 9 25.76 14.05 21.37
CA ARG A 9 26.97 13.36 20.90
C ARG A 9 27.33 13.84 19.48
N PRO A 10 28.61 14.15 19.20
CA PRO A 10 29.03 14.72 17.93
C PRO A 10 29.28 13.67 16.84
N LEU A 11 28.79 13.97 15.63
CA LEU A 11 29.46 13.76 14.33
C LEU A 11 30.12 12.41 14.02
N ALA A 12 29.36 11.31 14.10
CA ALA A 12 29.79 10.01 13.55
C ALA A 12 29.44 9.81 12.04
N CYS A 13 29.19 10.88 11.28
CA CYS A 13 28.71 10.80 9.89
C CYS A 13 29.67 11.30 8.80
N LEU A 14 30.88 11.78 9.14
CA LEU A 14 31.84 12.26 8.12
C LEU A 14 32.37 11.13 7.20
N LYS A 15 32.24 9.86 7.61
CA LYS A 15 32.63 8.70 6.79
C LYS A 15 31.60 8.33 5.70
N SER A 16 30.35 8.81 5.78
CA SER A 16 29.36 8.56 4.70
C SER A 16 29.50 9.55 3.55
N ILE A 17 29.88 10.79 3.83
CA ILE A 17 30.08 11.87 2.84
C ILE A 17 31.26 11.57 1.90
N SER A 18 32.32 10.94 2.40
CA SER A 18 33.49 10.57 1.61
C SER A 18 33.27 9.36 0.69
N ARG A 19 32.19 8.57 0.89
CA ARG A 19 31.84 7.47 -0.02
C ARG A 19 31.03 7.91 -1.23
N THR A 20 30.19 8.94 -1.11
CA THR A 20 29.38 9.45 -2.24
C THR A 20 30.22 10.20 -3.27
N THR A 21 31.29 10.89 -2.88
CA THR A 21 32.18 11.61 -3.82
C THR A 21 33.06 10.68 -4.67
N ARG A 22 33.30 9.44 -4.23
CA ARG A 22 34.12 8.48 -4.98
C ARG A 22 33.34 7.83 -6.14
N VAL A 23 32.02 7.71 -6.01
CA VAL A 23 31.13 7.11 -7.03
C VAL A 23 30.88 8.07 -8.20
N THR A 24 30.81 9.38 -7.95
CA THR A 24 30.62 10.38 -9.02
C THR A 24 31.86 10.51 -9.90
N ASN A 25 33.06 10.46 -9.33
CA ASN A 25 34.31 10.59 -10.09
C ASN A 25 34.60 9.37 -10.99
N THR A 26 34.10 8.17 -10.64
CA THR A 26 34.19 7.01 -11.53
C THR A 26 33.29 7.12 -12.76
N GLN A 27 32.14 7.80 -12.68
CA GLN A 27 31.24 7.93 -13.85
C GLN A 27 31.75 8.94 -14.88
N HIS A 28 32.48 9.99 -14.47
CA HIS A 28 33.08 10.94 -15.42
C HIS A 28 34.24 10.36 -16.24
N ARG A 29 34.91 9.30 -15.76
CA ARG A 29 36.02 8.67 -16.51
C ARG A 29 35.57 7.74 -17.64
N PHE A 30 34.37 7.17 -17.56
CA PHE A 30 33.84 6.31 -18.62
C PHE A 30 33.21 7.09 -19.78
N ALA A 31 32.89 8.37 -19.59
CA ALA A 31 32.35 9.22 -20.66
C ALA A 31 33.44 9.81 -21.59
N SER A 32 34.72 9.79 -21.19
CA SER A 32 35.83 10.39 -21.94
C SER A 32 36.73 9.38 -22.69
N ALA A 33 36.46 8.08 -22.59
CA ALA A 33 37.25 7.02 -23.22
C ALA A 33 36.41 6.26 -24.25
N GLY A 34 36.07 6.93 -25.35
CA GLY A 34 35.25 6.35 -26.42
C GLY A 34 35.35 7.08 -27.75
N GLN A 35 36.46 7.76 -28.04
CA GLN A 35 36.77 8.27 -29.37
C GLN A 35 37.58 7.20 -30.13
N LEU A 36 36.87 6.22 -30.68
CA LEU A 36 37.41 5.38 -31.74
C LEU A 36 37.74 6.29 -32.92
N ARG A 37 39.04 6.53 -33.12
CA ARG A 37 39.57 7.17 -34.32
C ARG A 37 39.36 6.21 -35.49
N TYR A 38 38.31 6.42 -36.28
CA TYR A 38 38.25 5.85 -37.61
C TYR A 38 39.36 6.50 -38.44
N ARG A 39 40.43 5.73 -38.66
CA ARG A 39 41.49 6.04 -39.62
C ARG A 39 40.85 6.05 -41.01
N ALA A 40 40.75 7.21 -41.64
CA ALA A 40 40.32 7.32 -43.03
C ALA A 40 41.23 6.43 -43.90
N PRO A 41 40.68 5.61 -44.82
CA PRO A 41 41.49 4.81 -45.73
C PRO A 41 42.29 5.74 -46.68
N PRO A 42 43.47 5.32 -47.14
CA PRO A 42 44.27 6.10 -48.09
C PRO A 42 43.51 6.29 -49.42
N PRO A 43 43.71 7.43 -50.11
CA PRO A 43 43.01 7.70 -51.37
C PRO A 43 43.42 6.69 -52.44
N GLU A 44 42.44 6.02 -53.04
CA GLU A 44 42.64 5.18 -54.21
C GLU A 44 43.17 6.01 -55.40
N PRO A 45 44.05 5.44 -56.25
CA PRO A 45 44.54 6.11 -57.44
C PRO A 45 43.38 6.35 -58.43
N SER A 46 43.26 7.62 -58.83
CA SER A 46 42.33 8.18 -59.82
C SER A 46 42.02 7.21 -60.98
N ARG A 47 40.82 6.63 -60.96
CA ARG A 47 40.17 6.19 -62.21
C ARG A 47 39.80 7.44 -62.99
N LYS A 48 40.49 7.68 -64.11
CA LYS A 48 40.12 8.72 -65.08
C LYS A 48 38.66 8.50 -65.47
N ASN A 49 37.81 9.41 -65.03
CA ASN A 49 36.40 9.49 -65.39
C ASN A 49 36.28 9.89 -66.86
N PRO A 50 35.65 9.07 -67.73
CA PRO A 50 35.58 9.34 -69.18
C PRO A 50 34.66 10.51 -69.56
N TRP A 51 34.13 11.24 -68.56
CA TRP A 51 33.26 12.40 -68.71
C TRP A 51 34.02 13.73 -68.57
N ALA A 52 35.35 13.69 -68.43
CA ALA A 52 36.21 14.88 -68.33
C ALA A 52 36.51 15.56 -69.69
N GLN A 53 35.64 15.40 -70.69
CA GLN A 53 35.72 16.12 -71.96
C GLN A 53 34.43 16.94 -72.15
N VAL A 54 34.25 17.94 -71.30
CA VAL A 54 33.30 19.03 -71.59
C VAL A 54 34.10 20.09 -72.34
N PRO A 55 33.75 20.44 -73.59
CA PRO A 55 34.47 21.50 -74.31
C PRO A 55 34.37 22.81 -73.52
N PRO A 56 35.38 23.70 -73.60
CA PRO A 56 35.35 24.96 -72.88
C PRO A 56 34.09 25.72 -73.30
N ARG A 57 33.15 25.87 -72.37
CA ARG A 57 31.92 26.62 -72.59
C ARG A 57 32.34 28.04 -72.98
N ARG A 58 31.94 28.45 -74.19
CA ARG A 58 31.91 29.84 -74.65
C ARG A 58 31.51 30.71 -73.47
N THR A 59 32.39 31.61 -73.07
CA THR A 59 32.13 32.65 -72.09
C THR A 59 31.08 33.58 -72.68
N PHE A 60 29.81 33.20 -72.56
CA PHE A 60 28.75 34.18 -72.58
C PHE A 60 29.04 35.10 -71.40
N ASN A 61 29.51 36.30 -71.69
CA ASN A 61 29.49 37.42 -70.77
C ASN A 61 28.02 37.70 -70.42
N ILE A 62 27.48 36.87 -69.54
CA ILE A 62 26.30 37.21 -68.79
C ILE A 62 26.85 38.16 -67.73
N VAL A 63 27.01 39.42 -68.13
CA VAL A 63 26.81 40.53 -67.22
C VAL A 63 25.34 40.39 -66.81
N PHE A 64 25.10 39.46 -65.89
CA PHE A 64 23.89 39.42 -65.12
C PHE A 64 23.97 40.76 -64.41
N TYR A 65 23.20 41.72 -64.91
CA TYR A 65 22.52 42.62 -64.03
C TYR A 65 21.88 41.72 -62.97
N ILE A 66 22.63 41.43 -61.91
CA ILE A 66 22.07 41.16 -60.59
C ILE A 66 21.46 42.50 -60.21
N SER A 67 20.41 42.88 -60.93
CA SER A 67 19.45 43.82 -60.44
C SER A 67 19.11 43.27 -59.06
N LYS A 68 18.99 44.17 -58.10
CA LYS A 68 18.40 43.86 -56.80
C LYS A 68 16.92 43.49 -56.99
N ALA A 69 16.59 42.62 -57.94
CA ALA A 69 15.38 41.84 -57.94
C ALA A 69 15.43 41.09 -56.61
N LYS A 70 14.73 41.66 -55.63
CA LYS A 70 14.35 41.03 -54.38
C LYS A 70 14.03 39.58 -54.74
N LEU A 71 14.94 38.66 -54.45
CA LEU A 71 14.55 37.28 -54.18
C LEU A 71 13.66 37.42 -52.95
N GLN A 72 12.37 37.66 -53.18
CA GLN A 72 11.36 37.69 -52.15
C GLN A 72 11.52 36.34 -51.45
N PRO A 73 11.95 36.29 -50.18
CA PRO A 73 12.11 35.01 -49.51
C PRO A 73 10.76 34.32 -49.60
N LEU A 74 10.69 33.18 -50.28
CA LEU A 74 9.45 32.40 -50.42
C LEU A 74 8.82 32.33 -49.03
N ALA A 75 7.61 32.89 -48.89
CA ALA A 75 7.02 33.16 -47.59
C ALA A 75 7.14 31.91 -46.71
N LYS A 76 7.97 32.00 -45.67
CA LYS A 76 8.32 30.84 -44.85
C LYS A 76 7.08 30.51 -44.01
N HIS A 77 6.22 29.62 -44.50
CA HIS A 77 5.04 29.20 -43.76
C HIS A 77 5.50 28.56 -42.45
N ARG A 78 5.25 29.25 -41.33
CA ARG A 78 5.59 28.76 -39.99
C ARG A 78 4.70 27.54 -39.72
N ILE A 79 5.31 26.37 -39.65
CA ILE A 79 4.62 25.14 -39.23
C ILE A 79 4.01 25.41 -37.85
N LYS A 80 2.68 25.27 -37.74
CA LYS A 80 1.98 25.37 -36.46
C LYS A 80 2.35 24.14 -35.64
N ILE A 81 3.25 24.31 -34.68
CA ILE A 81 3.61 23.27 -33.73
C ILE A 81 2.54 23.28 -32.64
N THR A 82 1.66 22.28 -32.65
CA THR A 82 0.69 22.06 -31.57
C THR A 82 1.44 21.53 -30.34
N PRO A 83 1.18 22.03 -29.11
CA PRO A 83 1.81 21.48 -27.93
C PRO A 83 1.41 20.00 -27.73
N PRO A 84 2.30 19.19 -27.13
CA PRO A 84 1.95 17.82 -26.82
C PRO A 84 0.80 17.77 -25.79
N PRO A 85 -0.03 16.72 -25.80
CA PRO A 85 -1.05 16.53 -24.77
C PRO A 85 -0.41 16.43 -23.37
N PRO A 86 -1.15 16.78 -22.30
CA PRO A 86 -0.61 16.74 -20.94
C PRO A 86 -0.11 15.33 -20.59
N SER A 87 1.06 15.24 -19.97
CA SER A 87 1.64 13.95 -19.58
C SER A 87 0.78 13.25 -18.52
N ILE A 88 0.61 11.93 -18.63
CA ILE A 88 -0.10 11.11 -17.64
C ILE A 88 0.53 11.23 -16.23
N ARG A 89 1.83 11.54 -16.18
CA ARG A 89 2.57 11.81 -14.93
C ARG A 89 2.08 13.06 -14.20
N ALA A 90 1.53 14.04 -14.92
CA ALA A 90 0.90 15.21 -14.29
C ALA A 90 -0.38 14.81 -13.53
N THR A 91 -1.14 13.85 -14.07
CA THR A 91 -2.35 13.32 -13.43
C THR A 91 -2.03 12.35 -12.30
N CYS A 92 -1.06 11.42 -12.50
CA CYS A 92 -0.60 10.50 -11.47
C CYS A 92 0.94 10.52 -11.36
N PRO A 93 1.50 11.27 -10.38
CA PRO A 93 2.95 11.30 -10.19
C PRO A 93 3.53 9.93 -9.81
N GLU A 94 2.80 9.16 -8.99
CA GLU A 94 3.21 7.85 -8.44
C GLU A 94 2.18 6.75 -8.76
N PRO A 95 2.20 6.19 -9.98
CA PRO A 95 1.15 5.25 -10.44
C PRO A 95 1.08 3.98 -9.58
N LEU A 96 2.22 3.45 -9.14
CA LEU A 96 2.27 2.21 -8.35
C LEU A 96 1.66 2.39 -6.96
N LYS A 97 1.82 3.56 -6.34
CA LYS A 97 1.23 3.84 -5.04
C LYS A 97 -0.28 3.93 -5.16
N THR A 98 -0.77 4.69 -6.14
CA THR A 98 -2.19 4.84 -6.44
C THR A 98 -2.85 3.49 -6.76
N PHE A 99 -2.17 2.64 -7.55
CA PHE A 99 -2.61 1.28 -7.84
C PHE A 99 -2.67 0.40 -6.58
N ASN A 100 -1.61 0.39 -5.76
CA ASN A 100 -1.62 -0.40 -4.53
C ASN A 100 -2.72 0.05 -3.57
N THR A 101 -2.97 1.36 -3.46
CA THR A 101 -4.07 1.87 -2.62
C THR A 101 -5.43 1.48 -3.15
N SER A 102 -5.66 1.53 -4.47
CA SER A 102 -6.94 1.12 -5.06
C SER A 102 -7.18 -0.38 -4.88
N GLN A 103 -6.16 -1.21 -5.10
CA GLN A 103 -6.24 -2.66 -4.86
C GLN A 103 -6.50 -3.00 -3.39
N LEU A 104 -5.82 -2.31 -2.45
CA LEU A 104 -6.06 -2.53 -1.02
C LEU A 104 -7.48 -2.13 -0.60
N SER A 105 -8.03 -1.04 -1.15
CA SER A 105 -9.42 -0.65 -0.87
C SER A 105 -10.44 -1.66 -1.39
N LEU A 106 -10.13 -2.36 -2.50
CA LEU A 106 -10.97 -3.42 -3.06
C LEU A 106 -10.88 -4.70 -2.23
N LEU A 107 -9.66 -5.13 -1.87
CA LEU A 107 -9.42 -6.42 -1.20
C LEU A 107 -9.74 -6.40 0.30
N ASP A 108 -9.60 -5.26 0.96
CA ASP A 108 -9.88 -5.07 2.40
C ASP A 108 -10.70 -3.80 2.64
N PRO A 109 -11.97 -3.77 2.19
CA PRO A 109 -12.83 -2.58 2.32
C PRO A 109 -13.09 -2.22 3.79
N SER A 110 -13.07 -3.21 4.68
CA SER A 110 -13.24 -3.01 6.12
C SER A 110 -11.96 -2.53 6.81
N GLY A 111 -10.79 -2.65 6.17
CA GLY A 111 -9.49 -2.34 6.78
C GLY A 111 -9.10 -3.25 7.95
N THR A 112 -9.86 -4.32 8.23
CA THR A 112 -9.65 -5.16 9.42
C THR A 112 -8.37 -5.96 9.32
N ARG A 113 -8.06 -6.49 8.13
CA ARG A 113 -6.82 -7.24 7.90
C ARG A 113 -5.61 -6.31 7.98
N THR A 114 -5.72 -5.11 7.41
CA THR A 114 -4.68 -4.07 7.48
C THR A 114 -4.43 -3.64 8.92
N ARG A 115 -5.49 -3.39 9.70
CA ARG A 115 -5.41 -3.05 11.13
C ARG A 115 -4.71 -4.13 11.94
N LEU A 116 -5.01 -5.39 11.69
CA LEU A 116 -4.42 -6.53 12.41
C LEU A 116 -2.89 -6.58 12.28
N PHE A 117 -2.33 -6.12 11.16
CA PHE A 117 -0.89 -6.21 10.91
C PHE A 117 -0.18 -4.84 10.86
N SER A 118 -0.90 -3.72 10.92
CA SER A 118 -0.26 -2.39 10.96
C SER A 118 0.54 -2.22 12.25
N SER A 119 1.65 -1.47 12.17
CA SER A 119 2.46 -1.17 13.35
C SER A 119 1.81 -0.17 14.29
N ASP A 120 0.83 0.58 13.78
CA ASP A 120 0.24 1.74 14.46
C ASP A 120 -0.64 1.32 15.64
N TYR A 121 -1.20 0.10 15.59
CA TYR A 121 -2.09 -0.40 16.62
C TYR A 121 -1.35 -1.25 17.67
N PRO A 122 -1.68 -1.09 18.96
CA PRO A 122 -1.11 -1.92 20.02
C PRO A 122 -1.58 -3.38 19.90
N ASP A 123 -2.86 -3.59 19.51
CA ASP A 123 -3.48 -4.92 19.40
C ASP A 123 -3.11 -5.69 18.12
N ARG A 124 -2.11 -5.22 17.36
CA ARG A 124 -1.64 -5.90 16.16
C ARG A 124 -1.11 -7.30 16.46
N ALA A 125 -1.19 -8.20 15.49
CA ALA A 125 -0.50 -9.48 15.54
C ALA A 125 1.02 -9.26 15.59
N CYS A 126 1.66 -9.80 16.63
CA CYS A 126 3.09 -9.74 16.87
C CYS A 126 3.75 -11.08 16.56
N LEU A 127 5.02 -11.05 16.18
CA LEU A 127 5.78 -12.27 15.91
C LEU A 127 5.87 -13.11 17.18
N GLY A 128 5.66 -14.42 17.03
CA GLY A 128 5.52 -15.35 18.14
C GLY A 128 4.09 -15.59 18.59
N ASP A 129 3.12 -14.76 18.16
CA ASP A 129 1.70 -15.02 18.38
C ASP A 129 1.27 -16.28 17.60
N VAL A 130 0.31 -17.02 18.15
CA VAL A 130 -0.35 -18.13 17.46
C VAL A 130 -1.56 -17.57 16.72
N LEU A 131 -1.57 -17.75 15.40
CA LEU A 131 -2.64 -17.28 14.53
C LEU A 131 -3.43 -18.47 13.98
N LEU A 132 -4.74 -18.26 13.83
CA LEU A 132 -5.66 -19.14 13.12
C LEU A 132 -6.13 -18.44 11.86
N VAL A 133 -5.82 -19.02 10.71
CA VAL A 133 -6.23 -18.54 9.39
C VAL A 133 -7.39 -19.42 8.92
N ARG A 134 -8.52 -18.78 8.63
CA ARG A 134 -9.69 -19.42 8.04
C ARG A 134 -9.70 -19.16 6.55
N PHE A 135 -9.72 -20.23 5.77
CA PHE A 135 -9.92 -20.16 4.33
C PHE A 135 -11.40 -20.31 4.00
N LYS A 136 -11.79 -19.86 2.80
CA LYS A 136 -13.16 -20.00 2.27
C LYS A 136 -13.46 -21.47 1.97
N ASN A 137 -12.46 -22.15 1.41
CA ASN A 137 -12.48 -23.56 1.07
C ASN A 137 -11.31 -24.25 1.78
N GLY A 138 -11.56 -25.45 2.31
CA GLY A 138 -10.55 -26.28 2.97
C GLY A 138 -10.39 -26.01 4.46
N ASP A 139 -9.45 -26.74 5.05
CA ASP A 139 -9.24 -26.72 6.49
C ASP A 139 -8.50 -25.46 6.94
N PRO A 140 -8.88 -24.88 8.10
CA PRO A 140 -8.19 -23.71 8.62
C PRO A 140 -6.77 -24.09 9.04
N PHE A 141 -5.82 -23.22 8.72
CA PHE A 141 -4.44 -23.43 9.13
C PHE A 141 -4.11 -22.58 10.35
N PHE A 142 -3.45 -23.18 11.32
CA PHE A 142 -2.99 -22.48 12.52
C PHE A 142 -1.50 -22.70 12.71
N GLY A 143 -0.84 -21.72 13.31
CA GLY A 143 0.59 -21.78 13.53
C GLY A 143 1.14 -20.53 14.20
N ILE A 144 2.40 -20.61 14.57
CA ILE A 144 3.16 -19.47 15.10
C ILE A 144 3.51 -18.53 13.97
N TYR A 145 3.25 -17.26 14.21
CA TYR A 145 3.62 -16.18 13.31
C TYR A 145 5.12 -15.89 13.37
N MET A 146 5.86 -16.46 12.40
CA MET A 146 7.32 -16.40 12.36
C MET A 146 7.86 -15.14 11.68
N ALA A 147 7.25 -14.74 10.56
CA ALA A 147 7.76 -13.67 9.72
C ALA A 147 6.65 -13.06 8.85
N ARG A 148 6.86 -11.83 8.37
CA ARG A 148 6.00 -11.18 7.39
C ARG A 148 6.81 -10.52 6.28
N ARG A 149 6.26 -10.58 5.06
CA ARG A 149 6.71 -9.80 3.90
C ARG A 149 5.73 -8.65 3.70
N ARG A 150 6.25 -7.42 3.66
CA ARG A 150 5.47 -6.21 3.37
C ARG A 150 5.68 -5.86 1.89
N GLN A 151 4.71 -6.21 1.04
CA GLN A 151 4.79 -6.05 -0.41
C GLN A 151 3.47 -5.45 -0.95
N GLY A 152 2.93 -4.44 -0.25
CA GLY A 152 1.65 -3.82 -0.60
C GLY A 152 0.49 -4.84 -0.57
N PRO A 153 -0.29 -5.02 -1.65
CA PRO A 153 -1.38 -6.00 -1.72
C PRO A 153 -0.89 -7.46 -1.61
N ASP A 154 0.38 -7.73 -1.90
CA ASP A 154 0.97 -9.07 -1.79
C ASP A 154 1.58 -9.38 -0.42
N THR A 155 1.22 -8.60 0.59
CA THR A 155 1.69 -8.81 1.97
C THR A 155 1.34 -10.21 2.46
N ALA A 156 2.35 -10.91 2.98
CA ALA A 156 2.27 -12.32 3.35
C ALA A 156 2.79 -12.57 4.76
N ILE A 157 2.19 -13.50 5.48
CA ILE A 157 2.68 -14.01 6.77
C ILE A 157 3.17 -15.44 6.62
N LEU A 158 4.22 -15.78 7.36
CA LEU A 158 4.72 -17.14 7.51
C LEU A 158 4.23 -17.71 8.82
N LEU A 159 3.51 -18.81 8.72
CA LEU A 159 3.01 -19.59 9.84
C LEU A 159 3.74 -20.92 9.90
N ARG A 160 4.08 -21.36 11.11
CA ARG A 160 4.70 -22.67 11.37
C ARG A 160 3.89 -23.45 12.39
N ASN A 161 3.72 -24.74 12.13
CA ASN A 161 3.14 -25.71 13.04
C ASN A 161 3.82 -27.06 12.86
N THR A 162 3.84 -27.90 13.89
CA THR A 162 4.27 -29.30 13.75
C THR A 162 3.03 -30.17 13.77
N VAL A 163 2.68 -30.74 12.63
CA VAL A 163 1.52 -31.61 12.51
C VAL A 163 2.01 -33.05 12.61
N MET A 164 1.48 -33.79 13.58
CA MET A 164 1.95 -35.13 13.95
C MET A 164 3.44 -35.10 14.36
N ARG A 165 4.35 -35.30 13.40
CA ARG A 165 5.80 -35.28 13.62
C ARG A 165 6.56 -34.48 12.56
N THR A 166 5.83 -33.79 11.68
CA THR A 166 6.39 -33.08 10.54
C THR A 166 6.17 -31.58 10.73
N GLY A 167 7.25 -30.80 10.67
CA GLY A 167 7.19 -29.34 10.72
C GLY A 167 6.66 -28.78 9.40
N THR A 168 5.46 -28.19 9.45
CA THR A 168 4.79 -27.58 8.30
C THR A 168 4.88 -26.07 8.39
N GLU A 169 5.28 -25.43 7.29
CA GLU A 169 5.33 -23.98 7.16
C GLU A 169 4.54 -23.51 5.95
N MET A 170 3.75 -22.44 6.11
CA MET A 170 2.95 -21.90 5.02
C MET A 170 3.03 -20.37 4.96
N TRP A 171 3.27 -19.86 3.74
CA TRP A 171 3.06 -18.46 3.43
C TRP A 171 1.60 -18.22 3.08
N VAL A 172 0.94 -17.34 3.83
CA VAL A 172 -0.43 -16.91 3.57
C VAL A 172 -0.43 -15.46 3.12
N LYS A 173 -1.02 -15.19 1.94
CA LYS A 173 -1.29 -13.84 1.46
C LYS A 173 -2.50 -13.27 2.20
N ILE A 174 -2.29 -12.19 2.96
CA ILE A 174 -3.29 -11.66 3.90
C ILE A 174 -4.52 -11.12 3.16
N TYR A 175 -4.28 -10.46 2.02
CA TYR A 175 -5.32 -9.82 1.22
C TYR A 175 -5.97 -10.74 0.19
N ASN A 176 -5.61 -12.03 0.17
CA ASN A 176 -6.23 -12.98 -0.74
C ASN A 176 -7.71 -13.20 -0.34
N PRO A 177 -8.68 -13.10 -1.28
CA PRO A 177 -10.11 -13.27 -0.98
C PRO A 177 -10.47 -14.67 -0.46
N THR A 178 -9.66 -15.69 -0.73
CA THR A 178 -9.82 -17.03 -0.16
C THR A 178 -9.58 -17.03 1.35
N VAL A 179 -8.83 -16.07 1.90
CA VAL A 179 -8.67 -15.93 3.36
C VAL A 179 -9.88 -15.19 3.92
N VAL A 180 -10.76 -15.93 4.57
CA VAL A 180 -11.97 -15.37 5.20
C VAL A 180 -11.59 -14.51 6.39
N GLY A 181 -10.72 -14.99 7.25
CA GLY A 181 -10.36 -14.28 8.48
C GLY A 181 -9.10 -14.80 9.11
N ILE A 182 -8.44 -13.92 9.87
CA ILE A 182 -7.24 -14.25 10.64
C ILE A 182 -7.52 -13.85 12.08
N GLU A 183 -7.42 -14.82 12.98
CA GLU A 183 -7.72 -14.67 14.39
C GLU A 183 -6.45 -14.92 15.20
N ILE A 184 -6.24 -14.14 16.25
CA ILE A 184 -5.17 -14.39 17.21
C ILE A 184 -5.71 -15.39 18.24
N VAL A 185 -5.10 -16.56 18.30
CA VAL A 185 -5.47 -17.66 19.19
C VAL A 185 -4.84 -17.46 20.56
N GLN A 186 -3.53 -17.21 20.55
CA GLN A 186 -2.73 -17.02 21.75
C GLN A 186 -1.69 -15.93 21.47
N ARG A 187 -1.56 -14.98 22.41
CA ARG A 187 -0.50 -13.98 22.38
C ARG A 187 0.81 -14.58 22.89
N ALA A 188 1.92 -14.13 22.31
CA ALA A 188 3.23 -14.37 22.90
C ALA A 188 3.30 -13.68 24.27
N GLU A 189 3.79 -14.39 25.28
CA GLU A 189 3.99 -13.87 26.64
C GLU A 189 4.89 -12.62 26.63
N ARG A 190 5.94 -12.65 25.81
CA ARG A 190 6.84 -11.52 25.58
C ARG A 190 7.02 -11.28 24.10
N ARG A 191 7.02 -10.00 23.71
CA ARG A 191 7.35 -9.59 22.34
C ARG A 191 8.73 -10.09 21.95
N ALA A 192 8.80 -10.81 20.83
CA ALA A 192 10.07 -11.28 20.30
C ALA A 192 11.01 -10.12 19.94
N ARG A 193 12.31 -10.27 20.27
CA ARG A 193 13.35 -9.28 19.95
C ARG A 193 13.71 -9.24 18.47
N ARG A 194 13.54 -10.36 17.76
CA ARG A 194 13.86 -10.49 16.33
C ARG A 194 12.63 -10.21 15.47
N SER A 195 12.84 -9.62 14.31
CA SER A 195 11.80 -9.35 13.31
C SER A 195 11.43 -10.56 12.44
N ARG A 196 12.19 -11.66 12.54
CA ARG A 196 11.91 -12.96 11.93
C ARG A 196 12.37 -14.06 12.86
N LEU A 197 11.51 -15.05 13.11
CA LEU A 197 11.75 -16.12 14.07
C LEU A 197 12.14 -17.44 13.38
N TYR A 198 12.99 -17.39 12.36
CA TYR A 198 13.44 -18.59 11.64
C TYR A 198 14.19 -19.60 12.51
N TYR A 199 14.69 -19.17 13.66
CA TYR A 199 15.32 -20.05 14.64
C TYR A 199 14.34 -21.05 15.27
N LEU A 200 13.02 -20.82 15.21
CA LEU A 200 12.00 -21.76 15.69
C LEU A 200 11.98 -23.08 14.91
N ARG A 201 12.72 -23.18 13.79
CA ARG A 201 12.93 -24.43 13.06
C ARG A 201 13.86 -25.40 13.79
N LYS A 202 14.70 -24.89 14.70
CA LYS A 202 15.60 -25.72 15.48
C LYS A 202 14.79 -26.40 16.59
N PRO A 203 15.04 -27.69 16.88
CA PRO A 203 14.28 -28.45 17.88
C PRO A 203 14.34 -27.81 19.27
N GLU A 204 15.46 -27.17 19.63
CA GLU A 204 15.64 -26.43 20.90
C GLU A 204 14.64 -25.29 21.12
N HIS A 205 14.09 -24.73 20.04
CA HIS A 205 13.21 -23.56 20.10
C HIS A 205 11.84 -23.84 19.50
N ASP A 206 11.63 -25.04 18.96
CA ASP A 206 10.36 -25.39 18.34
C ASP A 206 9.30 -25.52 19.43
N ARG A 207 8.08 -25.06 19.11
CA ARG A 207 6.95 -25.14 20.03
C ARG A 207 6.19 -26.45 19.87
N GLY A 208 6.49 -27.22 18.82
CA GLY A 208 5.85 -28.51 18.55
C GLY A 208 4.41 -28.34 18.05
N ASP A 209 3.58 -29.33 18.38
CA ASP A 209 2.17 -29.36 17.98
C ASP A 209 1.34 -28.34 18.78
N LEU A 210 0.58 -27.52 18.07
CA LEU A 210 -0.24 -26.45 18.62
C LEU A 210 -1.73 -26.81 18.72
N SER A 211 -2.10 -28.06 18.42
CA SER A 211 -3.48 -28.55 18.45
C SER A 211 -4.19 -28.30 19.79
N GLY A 212 -3.50 -28.51 20.91
CA GLY A 212 -4.03 -28.27 22.25
C GLY A 212 -4.40 -26.79 22.49
N VAL A 213 -3.56 -25.86 22.03
CA VAL A 213 -3.82 -24.41 22.14
C VAL A 213 -5.05 -24.02 21.33
N LEU A 214 -5.18 -24.56 20.12
CA LEU A 214 -6.36 -24.32 19.29
C LEU A 214 -7.63 -24.88 19.93
N ASN A 215 -7.59 -26.11 20.44
CA ASN A 215 -8.73 -26.75 21.09
C ASN A 215 -9.22 -25.97 22.30
N MET A 216 -8.29 -25.47 23.14
CA MET A 216 -8.61 -24.59 24.26
C MET A 216 -9.28 -23.29 23.76
N TYR A 217 -8.71 -22.63 22.75
CA TYR A 217 -9.28 -21.41 22.17
C TYR A 217 -10.69 -21.63 21.61
N LEU A 218 -10.91 -22.70 20.86
CA LEU A 218 -12.21 -23.04 20.29
C LEU A 218 -13.23 -23.37 21.39
N LYS A 219 -12.82 -24.08 22.44
CA LYS A 219 -13.66 -24.35 23.63
C LYS A 219 -14.07 -23.04 24.31
N THR A 220 -13.10 -22.19 24.63
CA THR A 220 -13.34 -20.88 25.26
C THR A 220 -14.26 -20.01 24.41
N ARG A 221 -14.05 -19.97 23.08
CA ARG A 221 -14.90 -19.20 22.17
C ARG A 221 -16.34 -19.71 22.14
N ARG A 222 -16.55 -21.04 22.13
CA ARG A 222 -17.90 -21.63 22.19
C ARG A 222 -18.59 -21.30 23.50
N THR A 223 -17.90 -21.43 24.64
CA THR A 223 -18.48 -21.13 25.96
C THR A 223 -18.85 -19.66 26.13
N LEU A 224 -18.00 -18.74 25.63
CA LEU A 224 -18.29 -17.31 25.66
C LEU A 224 -19.44 -16.94 24.70
N GLY A 225 -19.51 -17.61 23.54
CA GLY A 225 -20.59 -17.44 22.59
C GLY A 225 -21.96 -17.83 23.16
N ALA A 226 -22.04 -18.95 23.89
CA ALA A 226 -23.27 -19.40 24.56
C ALA A 226 -23.77 -18.36 25.57
N ARG A 227 -22.91 -17.92 26.49
CA ARG A 227 -23.26 -16.89 27.49
C ARG A 227 -23.75 -15.58 26.85
N LYS A 228 -23.18 -15.18 25.71
CA LYS A 228 -23.60 -13.97 25.00
C LYS A 228 -25.03 -14.10 24.45
N LYS A 229 -25.41 -15.29 23.97
CA LYS A 229 -26.77 -15.56 23.49
C LYS A 229 -27.76 -15.49 24.65
N ASP A 230 -27.46 -16.16 25.76
CA ASP A 230 -28.30 -16.16 26.95
C ASP A 230 -28.51 -14.74 27.50
N ASN A 231 -27.43 -13.94 27.56
CA ASN A 231 -27.53 -12.55 27.99
C ASN A 231 -28.33 -11.68 27.02
N LYS A 232 -28.23 -11.92 25.70
CA LYS A 232 -29.01 -11.20 24.71
C LYS A 232 -30.51 -11.49 24.87
N GLU A 233 -30.88 -12.75 25.06
CA GLU A 233 -32.27 -13.18 25.29
C GLU A 233 -32.84 -12.59 26.59
N LYS A 234 -32.03 -12.53 27.66
CA LYS A 234 -32.41 -11.86 28.92
C LYS A 234 -32.59 -10.35 28.75
N ILE A 235 -31.72 -9.69 28.00
CA ILE A 235 -31.84 -8.25 27.72
C ILE A 235 -33.09 -7.96 26.88
N GLU A 236 -33.39 -8.80 25.89
CA GLU A 236 -34.58 -8.65 25.04
C GLU A 236 -35.89 -8.87 25.83
N THR A 237 -35.94 -9.90 26.69
CA THR A 237 -37.08 -10.12 27.59
C THR A 237 -37.24 -9.01 28.62
N GLN A 238 -36.14 -8.49 29.20
CA GLN A 238 -36.19 -7.34 30.11
C GLN A 238 -36.65 -6.06 29.41
N LYS A 239 -36.22 -5.81 28.16
CA LYS A 239 -36.70 -4.68 27.36
C LYS A 239 -38.19 -4.83 27.00
N ALA A 240 -38.64 -6.05 26.69
CA ALA A 240 -40.06 -6.31 26.44
C ALA A 240 -40.91 -6.10 27.71
N ALA A 241 -40.44 -6.56 28.87
CA ALA A 241 -41.11 -6.36 30.15
C ALA A 241 -41.13 -4.88 30.57
N ALA A 242 -40.04 -4.13 30.36
CA ALA A 242 -39.99 -2.69 30.60
C ALA A 242 -40.97 -1.94 29.68
N LYS A 243 -41.04 -2.31 28.40
CA LYS A 243 -41.98 -1.74 27.43
C LYS A 243 -43.45 -2.01 27.80
N ALA A 244 -43.75 -3.22 28.27
CA ALA A 244 -45.08 -3.57 28.75
C ALA A 244 -45.49 -2.75 29.98
N LYS A 245 -44.57 -2.52 30.93
CA LYS A 245 -44.83 -1.68 32.11
C LYS A 245 -45.13 -0.23 31.75
N THR A 246 -44.35 0.37 30.84
CA THR A 246 -44.64 1.74 30.35
C THR A 246 -46.01 1.84 29.66
N LEU A 247 -46.42 0.83 28.88
CA LEU A 247 -47.74 0.84 28.23
C LEU A 247 -48.91 0.71 29.22
N VAL A 248 -48.72 -0.01 30.33
CA VAL A 248 -49.73 -0.10 31.40
C VAL A 248 -49.85 1.24 32.14
N GLU A 249 -48.72 1.88 32.42
CA GLU A 249 -48.67 3.18 33.10
C GLU A 249 -49.29 4.31 32.25
N ASP A 250 -49.14 4.26 30.92
CA ASP A 250 -49.77 5.17 29.96
C ASP A 250 -51.31 4.97 29.83
N LEU A 251 -51.82 3.78 30.16
CA LEU A 251 -53.27 3.49 30.16
C LEU A 251 -53.93 3.90 31.48
N GLU A 252 -53.21 3.85 32.60
CA GLU A 252 -53.71 4.22 33.92
C GLU A 252 -53.71 5.75 34.17
N THR A 253 -52.96 6.53 33.38
CA THR A 253 -52.84 8.00 33.53
C THR A 253 -53.79 8.83 32.66
N LYS A 254 -54.84 8.26 32.07
CA LYS A 254 -55.98 9.05 31.54
C LYS A 254 -57.11 9.14 32.57
N PRO A 255 -57.15 10.16 33.45
CA PRO A 255 -58.38 10.49 34.12
C PRO A 255 -59.32 11.11 33.07
N GLY A 256 -60.38 10.36 32.74
CA GLY A 256 -61.58 10.97 32.21
C GLY A 256 -62.08 11.98 33.24
N ASN A 257 -62.01 13.27 32.93
CA ASN A 257 -62.83 14.25 33.61
C ASN A 257 -63.57 15.10 32.58
N GLN A 258 -64.81 14.69 32.36
CA GLN A 258 -65.89 15.51 31.86
C GLN A 258 -66.22 16.53 32.96
N GLN A 259 -66.09 17.83 32.69
CA GLN A 259 -66.99 18.80 33.34
C GLN A 259 -67.05 20.11 32.55
N ALA A 260 -68.26 20.35 32.06
CA ALA A 260 -68.72 21.60 31.48
C ALA A 260 -68.54 22.77 32.45
N LYS A 261 -68.25 23.96 31.92
CA LYS A 261 -68.51 25.23 32.62
C LYS A 261 -69.59 26.02 31.86
N PRO A 262 -70.62 26.51 32.57
CA PRO A 262 -71.65 27.38 32.00
C PRO A 262 -71.11 28.81 31.86
N GLY A 263 -71.66 29.56 30.89
CA GLY A 263 -71.16 30.86 30.45
C GLY A 263 -71.39 32.04 31.40
N ALA A 264 -70.84 33.21 31.02
CA ALA A 264 -71.52 34.51 31.00
C ALA A 264 -70.55 35.66 30.62
N ASN A 265 -71.08 36.57 29.79
CA ASN A 265 -70.86 38.02 29.70
C ASN A 265 -69.59 38.66 29.09
N ALA A 266 -69.86 39.32 27.94
CA ALA A 266 -69.29 40.61 27.51
C ALA A 266 -69.51 41.72 28.57
N PRO A 267 -68.83 42.90 28.56
CA PRO A 267 -69.00 43.93 27.50
C PRO A 267 -67.79 44.86 27.20
N GLY A 268 -67.81 45.51 26.01
CA GLY A 268 -67.17 46.80 25.64
C GLY A 268 -65.62 46.89 25.65
N GLN A 269 -64.93 47.56 24.73
CA GLN A 269 -65.26 48.61 23.75
C GLN A 269 -64.53 48.33 22.42
#